data_AF-A0A8J8T2V6-F1
#
_entry.id   AF-A0A8J8T2V6-F1
#
_cell.length_a   1.000
_cell.length_b   1.000
_cell.length_c   1.000
_cell.angle_alpha   90.00
_cell.angle_beta   90.00
_cell.angle_gamma   90.00
#
_symmetry.space_group_name_H-M   'P 1'
#
loop_
_entity.id
_entity.type
_entity.pdbx_description
1 polymer ?
#
loop_
_entity_poly.entity_id
_entity_poly.type
_entity_poly.pdbx_seq_one_letter_code
_entity_poly.pdbx_strand_id
1 'polypeptide(L)'
;MWILLAVCWAPASILTFLVFKYTQAGEKVIDASEGLFYYLTYQSKWARKVIWKFIYNTFSWYLTNDSKLASLNCGYALLTENGETLQLSSKTDKHHRFQYQMYHYAALGIKFQDSLEGKRVLDLGCGRGGGCKWLYWPSASSLKSALELTSVHIRQVSQRINLKESIILNTSQVMSKTLLVSRAHQTKVLIAKMAEHLTQS
;
A
#
# COMPACT_ATOMS: atom_id res chain seq x y z
N MET A 1 31.75 -32.39 7.01
CA MET A 1 30.59 -32.91 7.78
C MET A 1 29.27 -32.84 7.01
N TRP A 2 28.90 -31.72 6.37
CA TRP A 2 27.61 -31.57 5.66
C TRP A 2 27.37 -32.54 4.50
N ILE A 3 28.42 -33.00 3.81
CA ILE A 3 28.31 -33.94 2.69
C ILE A 3 27.80 -35.31 3.16
N LEU A 4 28.28 -35.82 4.30
CA LEU A 4 27.83 -37.10 4.86
C LEU A 4 26.37 -37.02 5.34
N LEU A 5 25.97 -35.88 5.91
CA LEU A 5 24.57 -35.61 6.23
C LEU A 5 23.71 -35.59 4.96
N ALA A 6 24.10 -34.87 3.91
CA ALA A 6 23.35 -34.82 2.66
C ALA A 6 23.17 -36.20 2.01
N VAL A 7 24.22 -37.03 2.01
CA VAL A 7 24.18 -38.39 1.44
C VAL A 7 23.26 -39.32 2.25
N CYS A 8 23.19 -39.18 3.57
CA CYS A 8 22.26 -39.98 4.38
C CYS A 8 20.80 -39.51 4.25
N TRP A 9 20.55 -38.21 4.06
CA TRP A 9 19.20 -37.65 3.97
C TRP A 9 18.58 -37.74 2.57
N ALA A 10 19.38 -37.77 1.51
CA ALA A 10 18.88 -37.82 0.14
C ALA A 10 18.04 -39.09 -0.18
N PRO A 11 18.45 -40.32 0.21
CA PRO A 11 17.63 -41.51 0.00
C PRO A 11 16.32 -41.46 0.79
N ALA A 12 16.37 -40.97 2.04
CA ALA A 12 15.20 -40.85 2.90
C ALA A 12 14.19 -39.81 2.35
N SER A 13 14.67 -38.68 1.81
CA SER A 13 13.81 -37.66 1.21
C SER A 13 13.20 -38.13 -0.11
N ILE A 14 13.97 -38.84 -0.95
CA ILE A 14 13.46 -39.45 -2.19
C ILE A 14 12.40 -40.50 -1.86
N LEU A 15 12.65 -41.38 -0.88
CA LEU A 15 11.68 -42.41 -0.47
C LEU A 15 10.41 -41.77 0.09
N THR A 16 10.55 -40.75 0.95
CA THR A 16 9.41 -39.99 1.49
C THR A 16 8.61 -39.32 0.38
N PHE A 17 9.27 -38.71 -0.61
CA PHE A 17 8.63 -38.12 -1.77
C PHE A 17 7.89 -39.15 -2.63
N LEU A 18 8.50 -40.32 -2.88
CA LEU A 18 7.87 -41.39 -3.64
C LEU A 18 6.66 -41.98 -2.90
N VAL A 19 6.77 -42.20 -1.59
CA VAL A 19 5.62 -42.63 -0.76
C VAL A 19 4.52 -41.57 -0.81
N PHE A 20 4.87 -40.30 -0.64
CA PHE A 20 3.90 -39.21 -0.72
C PHE A 20 3.21 -39.14 -2.10
N LYS A 21 3.97 -39.30 -3.19
CA LYS A 21 3.47 -39.21 -4.57
C LYS A 21 2.62 -40.40 -5.00
N TYR A 22 2.99 -41.61 -4.57
CA TYR A 22 2.36 -42.86 -5.04
C TYR A 22 1.35 -43.45 -4.05
N THR A 23 1.20 -42.87 -2.86
CA THR A 23 0.14 -43.26 -1.93
C THR A 23 -1.00 -42.24 -1.93
N GLN A 24 -2.23 -42.71 -1.71
CA GLN A 24 -3.40 -41.84 -1.46
C GLN A 24 -3.25 -40.94 -0.21
N ALA A 25 -2.22 -41.18 0.61
CA ALA A 25 -1.92 -40.32 1.75
C ALA A 25 -1.49 -38.91 1.29
N GLY A 26 -0.80 -38.80 0.14
CA GLY A 26 -0.40 -37.51 -0.42
C GLY A 26 -1.58 -36.62 -0.76
N GLU A 27 -2.57 -37.16 -1.46
CA GLU A 27 -3.82 -36.45 -1.81
C GLU A 27 -4.56 -35.97 -0.56
N LYS A 28 -4.73 -36.84 0.44
CA LYS A 28 -5.37 -36.46 1.71
C LYS A 28 -4.62 -35.35 2.46
N VAL A 29 -3.30 -35.37 2.43
CA VAL A 29 -2.48 -34.30 3.04
C VAL A 29 -2.62 -33.00 2.27
N ILE A 30 -2.63 -33.05 0.93
CA ILE A 30 -2.84 -31.87 0.09
C ILE A 30 -4.22 -31.28 0.39
N ASP A 31 -5.29 -32.09 0.33
CA ASP A 31 -6.66 -31.63 0.61
C ASP A 31 -6.79 -31.02 2.01
N ALA A 32 -6.21 -31.67 3.03
CA ALA A 32 -6.19 -31.14 4.39
C ALA A 32 -5.41 -29.82 4.49
N SER A 33 -4.29 -29.71 3.77
CA SER A 33 -3.47 -28.50 3.75
C SER A 33 -4.16 -27.35 3.00
N GLU A 34 -4.87 -27.64 1.91
CA GLU A 34 -5.68 -26.67 1.17
C GLU A 34 -6.86 -26.20 2.01
N GLY A 35 -7.55 -27.12 2.69
CA GLY A 35 -8.63 -26.79 3.63
C GLY A 35 -8.14 -25.91 4.78
N LEU A 36 -6.99 -26.24 5.37
CA LEU A 36 -6.36 -25.42 6.41
C LEU A 36 -5.95 -24.05 5.87
N PHE A 37 -5.32 -24.00 4.70
CA PHE A 37 -4.93 -22.75 4.05
C PHE A 37 -6.15 -21.88 3.77
N TYR A 38 -7.21 -22.45 3.20
CA TYR A 38 -8.46 -21.76 2.91
C TYR A 38 -9.10 -21.22 4.20
N TYR A 39 -9.14 -22.03 5.25
CA TYR A 39 -9.65 -21.62 6.56
C TYR A 39 -8.87 -20.43 7.14
N LEU A 40 -7.53 -20.51 7.12
CA LEU A 40 -6.66 -19.47 7.67
C LEU A 40 -6.71 -18.17 6.85
N THR A 41 -6.80 -18.28 5.52
CA THR A 41 -6.71 -17.11 4.63
C THR A 41 -8.06 -16.46 4.33
N TYR A 42 -9.16 -17.22 4.27
CA TYR A 42 -10.48 -16.70 3.90
C TYR A 42 -11.47 -16.66 5.07
N GLN A 43 -11.53 -17.70 5.89
CA GLN A 43 -12.58 -17.82 6.91
C GLN A 43 -12.21 -17.12 8.22
N SER A 44 -10.97 -17.31 8.70
CA SER A 44 -10.51 -16.73 9.96
C SER A 44 -10.09 -15.26 9.79
N LYS A 45 -10.95 -14.34 10.25
CA LYS A 45 -10.69 -12.89 10.21
C LYS A 45 -9.37 -12.51 10.92
N TRP A 46 -9.06 -13.17 12.04
CA TRP A 46 -7.86 -12.89 12.83
C TRP A 46 -6.60 -13.41 12.15
N ALA A 47 -6.58 -14.67 11.72
CA ALA A 47 -5.41 -15.27 11.07
C ALA A 47 -5.10 -14.52 9.77
N ARG A 48 -6.12 -14.25 8.96
CA ARG A 48 -6.02 -13.41 7.76
C ARG A 48 -5.38 -12.06 8.09
N LYS A 49 -5.83 -11.36 9.13
CA LYS A 49 -5.26 -10.06 9.53
C LYS A 49 -3.78 -10.18 9.91
N VAL A 50 -3.38 -11.22 10.63
CA VAL A 50 -1.99 -11.45 11.03
C VAL A 50 -1.12 -11.76 9.83
N ILE A 51 -1.55 -12.71 8.98
CA ILE A 51 -0.84 -13.12 7.76
C ILE A 51 -0.67 -11.92 6.82
N TRP A 52 -1.74 -11.18 6.53
CA TRP A 52 -1.66 -10.00 5.67
C TRP A 52 -0.78 -8.91 6.26
N LYS A 53 -0.86 -8.67 7.57
CA LYS A 53 0.03 -7.69 8.23
C LYS A 53 1.50 -8.11 8.12
N PHE A 54 1.79 -9.40 8.30
CA PHE A 54 3.14 -9.94 8.17
C PHE A 54 3.64 -9.79 6.72
N ILE A 55 2.89 -10.30 5.74
CA ILE A 55 3.20 -10.17 4.31
C ILE A 55 3.43 -8.69 3.96
N TYR A 56 2.47 -7.82 4.29
CA TYR A 56 2.57 -6.39 3.98
C TYR A 56 3.80 -5.75 4.61
N ASN A 57 4.10 -6.04 5.88
CA ASN A 57 5.28 -5.49 6.55
C ASN A 57 6.58 -6.01 5.94
N THR A 58 6.67 -7.30 5.63
CA THR A 58 7.84 -7.92 5.01
C THR A 58 8.09 -7.33 3.62
N PHE A 59 7.06 -7.25 2.77
CA PHE A 59 7.15 -6.58 1.48
C PHE A 59 7.49 -5.10 1.64
N SER A 60 6.90 -4.40 2.61
CA SER A 60 7.23 -2.99 2.89
C SER A 60 8.71 -2.82 3.17
N TRP A 61 9.24 -3.62 4.10
CA TRP A 61 10.61 -3.54 4.54
C TRP A 61 11.58 -3.87 3.40
N TYR A 62 11.34 -4.99 2.70
CA TYR A 62 12.17 -5.41 1.57
C TYR A 62 12.21 -4.36 0.45
N LEU A 63 11.07 -3.73 0.17
CA LEU A 63 10.90 -2.77 -0.93
C LEU A 63 11.16 -1.31 -0.51
N THR A 64 11.53 -1.04 0.75
CA THR A 64 11.75 0.34 1.22
C THR A 64 12.88 1.03 0.47
N ASN A 65 13.88 0.27 0.02
CA ASN A 65 15.04 0.78 -0.70
C ASN A 65 14.88 0.79 -2.22
N ASP A 66 13.78 0.24 -2.76
CA ASP A 66 13.56 0.22 -4.19
C ASP A 66 12.78 1.47 -4.63
N SER A 67 13.49 2.42 -5.24
CA SER A 67 12.90 3.61 -5.87
C SER A 67 11.90 3.26 -6.99
N LYS A 68 11.93 2.01 -7.49
CA LYS A 68 11.01 1.50 -8.51
C LYS A 68 9.62 1.16 -7.96
N LEU A 69 9.42 1.10 -6.64
CA LEU A 69 8.11 0.83 -6.05
C LEU A 69 7.60 2.08 -5.31
N ALA A 70 7.32 3.12 -6.10
CA ALA A 70 6.70 4.35 -5.60
C ALA A 70 5.27 4.09 -5.08
N SER A 71 4.56 3.11 -5.66
CA SER A 71 3.21 2.73 -5.28
C SER A 71 3.00 1.24 -5.50
N LEU A 72 2.41 0.56 -4.51
CA LEU A 72 1.95 -0.84 -4.61
C LEU A 72 0.50 -0.93 -5.08
N ASN A 73 -0.02 0.16 -5.65
CA ASN A 73 -1.37 0.14 -6.15
C ASN A 73 -1.44 -0.72 -7.42
N CYS A 74 -2.09 -1.88 -7.33
CA CYS A 74 -2.30 -2.77 -8.47
C CYS A 74 -3.61 -2.47 -9.23
N GLY A 75 -4.30 -1.38 -8.90
CA GLY A 75 -5.55 -1.00 -9.55
C GLY A 75 -5.32 -0.54 -10.99
N TYR A 76 -6.00 -1.19 -11.93
CA TYR A 76 -6.07 -0.77 -13.33
C TYR A 76 -7.39 -0.02 -13.54
N ALA A 77 -7.33 1.22 -14.01
CA ALA A 77 -8.50 1.99 -14.42
C ALA A 77 -8.22 2.53 -15.82
N LEU A 78 -9.02 2.18 -16.82
CA LEU A 78 -8.92 2.81 -18.14
C LEU A 78 -9.31 4.29 -18.05
N LEU A 79 -8.57 5.17 -18.74
CA LEU A 79 -8.95 6.58 -18.85
C LEU A 79 -10.09 6.76 -19.84
N THR A 80 -10.08 5.99 -20.93
CA THR A 80 -11.07 6.03 -22.00
C THR A 80 -11.46 4.62 -22.39
N GLU A 81 -12.65 4.47 -23.00
CA GLU A 81 -13.15 3.20 -23.53
C GLU A 81 -12.22 2.63 -24.62
N ASN A 82 -11.44 3.49 -25.27
CA ASN A 82 -10.46 3.13 -26.30
C ASN A 82 -9.14 2.57 -25.75
N GLY A 83 -9.01 2.45 -24.43
CA GLY A 83 -7.81 1.87 -23.81
C GLY A 83 -6.67 2.86 -23.60
N GLU A 84 -6.92 4.17 -23.65
CA GLU A 84 -5.85 5.15 -23.46
C GLU A 84 -5.32 5.15 -22.02
N THR A 85 -4.03 5.47 -21.89
CA THR A 85 -3.31 5.48 -20.61
C THR A 85 -2.70 6.85 -20.36
N LEU A 86 -2.33 7.12 -19.10
CA LEU A 86 -1.80 8.41 -18.72
C LEU A 86 -0.49 8.71 -19.47
N GLN A 87 -0.46 9.83 -20.18
CA GLN A 87 0.72 10.28 -20.91
C GLN A 87 1.71 10.94 -19.94
N LEU A 88 2.78 10.21 -19.62
CA LEU A 88 3.83 10.66 -18.73
C LEU A 88 5.08 11.04 -19.54
N SER A 89 5.57 12.26 -19.33
CA SER A 89 6.74 12.81 -20.04
C SER A 89 8.05 12.16 -19.59
N SER A 90 8.20 11.90 -18.29
CA SER A 90 9.40 11.30 -17.69
C SER A 90 9.49 9.80 -17.92
N LYS A 91 10.66 9.32 -18.36
CA LYS A 91 10.95 7.88 -18.55
C LYS A 91 10.85 7.10 -17.24
N THR A 92 11.26 7.70 -16.13
CA THR A 92 11.20 7.08 -14.80
C THR A 92 9.76 6.89 -14.34
N ASP A 93 8.89 7.86 -14.64
CA ASP A 93 7.48 7.82 -14.24
C ASP A 93 6.65 6.88 -15.11
N LYS A 94 7.07 6.60 -16.35
CA LYS A 94 6.43 5.58 -17.20
C LYS A 94 6.39 4.20 -16.53
N HIS A 95 7.36 3.86 -15.68
CA HIS A 95 7.33 2.62 -14.89
C HIS A 95 6.21 2.61 -13.83
N HIS A 96 5.69 3.78 -13.45
CA HIS A 96 4.62 3.97 -12.47
C HIS A 96 3.28 4.33 -13.12
N ARG A 97 3.15 4.16 -14.45
CA ARG A 97 2.00 4.62 -15.24
C ARG A 97 0.68 4.11 -14.69
N PHE A 98 0.55 2.81 -14.47
CA PHE A 98 -0.71 2.21 -14.01
C PHE A 98 -1.05 2.66 -12.59
N GLN A 99 -0.05 2.76 -11.71
CA GLN A 99 -0.29 3.26 -10.36
C GLN A 99 -0.77 4.72 -10.37
N TYR A 100 -0.17 5.57 -11.20
CA TYR A 100 -0.60 6.97 -11.36
C TYR A 100 -1.95 7.09 -12.04
N GLN A 101 -2.28 6.20 -12.96
CA GLN A 101 -3.56 6.19 -13.66
C GLN A 101 -4.73 5.95 -12.70
N MET A 102 -4.57 5.09 -11.70
CA MET A 102 -5.59 4.93 -10.66
C MET A 102 -5.74 6.20 -9.81
N TYR A 103 -4.64 6.87 -9.43
CA TYR A 103 -4.74 8.15 -8.71
C TYR A 103 -5.37 9.25 -9.56
N HIS A 104 -5.06 9.29 -10.86
CA HIS A 104 -5.67 10.20 -11.81
C HIS A 104 -7.19 9.98 -11.88
N TYR A 105 -7.62 8.73 -12.06
CA TYR A 105 -9.04 8.38 -12.05
C TYR A 105 -9.73 8.76 -10.72
N ALA A 106 -9.09 8.48 -9.58
CA ALA A 106 -9.66 8.79 -8.27
C ALA A 106 -9.78 10.30 -8.04
N ALA A 107 -8.79 11.09 -8.46
CA ALA A 107 -8.75 12.52 -8.20
C ALA A 107 -9.61 13.34 -9.18
N LEU A 108 -9.60 12.97 -10.47
CA LEU A 108 -10.26 13.71 -11.54
C LEU A 108 -11.54 13.02 -12.02
N GLY A 109 -11.50 11.70 -12.18
CA GLY A 109 -12.61 10.92 -12.75
C GLY A 109 -13.86 10.90 -11.88
N ILE A 110 -13.73 10.82 -10.55
CA ILE A 110 -14.89 10.75 -9.64
C ILE A 110 -15.75 12.02 -9.67
N LYS A 111 -15.15 13.18 -9.96
CA LYS A 111 -15.85 14.47 -10.00
C LYS A 111 -15.91 15.09 -11.39
N PHE A 112 -15.56 14.33 -12.44
CA PHE A 112 -15.49 14.82 -13.82
C PHE A 112 -14.73 16.16 -13.93
N GLN A 113 -13.54 16.23 -13.32
CA GLN A 113 -12.71 17.43 -13.40
C GLN A 113 -11.61 17.23 -14.43
N ASP A 114 -11.34 18.28 -15.21
CA ASP A 114 -10.26 18.24 -16.22
C ASP A 114 -8.89 18.49 -15.59
N SER A 115 -8.83 19.27 -14.51
CA SER A 115 -7.58 19.67 -13.85
C SER A 115 -7.75 19.91 -12.34
N LEU A 116 -6.66 19.71 -11.60
CA LEU A 116 -6.51 20.08 -10.19
C LEU A 116 -5.77 21.41 -10.01
N GLU A 117 -5.39 22.09 -11.10
CA GLU A 117 -4.65 23.36 -11.05
C GLU A 117 -5.42 24.42 -10.25
N GLY A 118 -4.70 25.13 -9.38
CA GLY A 118 -5.28 26.11 -8.46
C GLY A 118 -6.13 25.52 -7.34
N LYS A 119 -6.32 24.19 -7.28
CA LYS A 119 -7.10 23.53 -6.23
C LYS A 119 -6.18 23.11 -5.09
N ARG A 120 -6.76 23.09 -3.89
CA ARG A 120 -6.10 22.58 -2.69
C ARG A 120 -6.54 21.15 -2.47
N VAL A 121 -5.60 20.22 -2.60
CA VAL A 121 -5.87 18.79 -2.42
C VAL A 121 -5.26 18.31 -1.11
N LEU A 122 -6.06 17.53 -0.37
CA LEU A 122 -5.68 16.80 0.83
C LEU A 122 -5.76 15.30 0.54
N ASP A 123 -4.62 14.61 0.63
CA ASP A 123 -4.56 13.15 0.53
C ASP A 123 -4.75 12.51 1.92
N LEU A 124 -5.93 11.93 2.16
CA LEU A 124 -6.29 11.28 3.43
C LEU A 124 -5.90 9.81 3.41
N GLY A 125 -5.03 9.40 4.33
CA GLY A 125 -4.50 8.04 4.37
C GLY A 125 -3.50 7.80 3.24
N CYS A 126 -2.60 8.76 3.02
CA CYS A 126 -1.67 8.79 1.89
C CYS A 126 -0.68 7.61 1.87
N GLY A 127 -0.62 6.82 2.94
CA GLY A 127 0.20 5.63 3.05
C GLY A 127 1.66 5.95 2.74
N ARG A 128 2.26 5.24 1.80
CA ARG A 128 3.68 5.45 1.43
C ARG A 128 3.91 6.64 0.48
N GLY A 129 2.91 7.49 0.26
CA GLY A 129 3.02 8.72 -0.53
C GLY A 129 2.93 8.54 -2.05
N GLY A 130 2.36 7.43 -2.53
CA GLY A 130 2.17 7.20 -3.97
C GLY A 130 1.23 8.24 -4.60
N GLY A 131 0.08 8.48 -3.96
CA GLY A 131 -0.90 9.48 -4.39
C GLY A 131 -0.36 10.90 -4.23
N CYS A 132 0.26 11.20 -3.09
CA CYS A 132 0.95 12.47 -2.88
C CYS A 132 2.02 12.75 -3.95
N LYS A 133 2.83 11.75 -4.35
CA LYS A 133 3.83 11.93 -5.41
C LYS A 133 3.16 12.26 -6.75
N TRP A 134 2.02 11.64 -7.05
CA TRP A 134 1.23 11.95 -8.23
C TRP A 134 0.60 13.35 -8.16
N LEU A 135 0.08 13.78 -7.01
CA LEU A 135 -0.48 15.13 -6.83
C LEU A 135 0.57 16.25 -6.83
N TYR A 136 1.82 15.92 -6.53
CA TYR A 136 2.97 16.82 -6.63
C TYR A 136 3.57 16.87 -8.05
N TRP A 137 3.15 15.97 -8.94
CA TRP A 137 3.64 15.91 -10.31
C TRP A 137 3.39 17.25 -11.04
N PRO A 138 4.34 17.76 -11.86
CA PRO A 138 4.26 19.10 -12.43
C PRO A 138 2.98 19.43 -13.21
N SER A 139 2.33 18.44 -13.82
CA SER A 139 1.06 18.65 -14.55
C SER A 139 -0.20 18.52 -13.67
N ALA A 140 -0.04 18.18 -12.39
CA ALA A 140 -1.13 17.97 -11.43
C ALA A 140 -0.96 18.79 -10.13
N SER A 141 0.05 19.67 -10.07
CA SER A 141 0.55 20.35 -8.87
C SER A 141 -0.56 21.07 -8.08
N SER A 142 -1.14 20.33 -7.14
CA SER A 142 -2.31 20.74 -6.35
C SER A 142 -2.25 20.22 -4.91
N LEU A 143 -1.27 19.35 -4.60
CA LEU A 143 -1.07 18.86 -3.26
C LEU A 143 -0.64 20.00 -2.34
N LYS A 144 -1.48 20.31 -1.36
CA LYS A 144 -1.14 21.24 -0.28
C LYS A 144 -0.84 20.53 1.02
N SER A 145 -1.49 19.40 1.29
CA SER A 145 -1.32 18.68 2.55
C SER A 145 -1.59 17.20 2.37
N ALA A 146 -0.98 16.39 3.23
CA ALA A 146 -1.18 14.94 3.28
C ALA A 146 -1.37 14.51 4.73
N LEU A 147 -2.37 13.67 4.98
CA LEU A 147 -2.66 13.15 6.32
C LEU A 147 -2.41 11.65 6.36
N GLU A 148 -1.65 11.20 7.36
CA GLU A 148 -1.38 9.78 7.58
C GLU A 148 -1.32 9.48 9.09
N LEU A 149 -1.86 8.33 9.47
CA LEU A 149 -1.93 7.93 10.88
C LEU A 149 -0.67 7.20 11.36
N THR A 150 0.11 6.66 10.42
CA THR A 150 1.27 5.81 10.73
C THR A 150 2.58 6.59 10.59
N SER A 151 3.37 6.69 11.66
CA SER A 151 4.65 7.41 11.68
C SER A 151 5.72 6.86 10.73
N VAL A 152 5.64 5.56 10.39
CA VAL A 152 6.51 4.93 9.38
C VAL A 152 6.22 5.48 7.98
N HIS A 153 4.94 5.53 7.63
CA HIS A 153 4.47 6.05 6.35
C HIS A 153 4.76 7.55 6.21
N ILE A 154 4.58 8.34 7.28
CA ILE A 154 4.96 9.76 7.33
C ILE A 154 6.43 9.97 6.95
N ARG A 155 7.34 9.17 7.52
CA ARG A 155 8.77 9.24 7.18
C ARG A 155 9.03 8.92 5.71
N GLN A 156 8.36 7.90 5.17
CA GLN A 156 8.49 7.53 3.77
C GLN A 156 7.97 8.62 2.82
N VAL A 157 6.83 9.24 3.14
CA VAL A 157 6.27 10.36 2.37
C VAL A 157 7.24 11.54 2.37
N SER A 158 7.73 11.92 3.55
CA SER A 158 8.68 13.05 3.73
C SER A 158 10.01 12.84 3.01
N GLN A 159 10.50 11.61 2.90
CA GLN A 159 11.72 11.31 2.13
C GLN A 159 11.48 11.38 0.62
N ARG A 160 10.26 11.05 0.16
CA ARG A 160 9.94 10.92 -1.26
C ARG A 160 9.52 12.23 -1.91
N ILE A 161 8.82 13.06 -1.15
CA ILE A 161 8.34 14.35 -1.59
C ILE A 161 9.06 15.33 -0.67
N ASN A 162 9.91 16.16 -1.26
CA ASN A 162 10.72 17.16 -0.55
C ASN A 162 9.82 18.30 -0.03
N LEU A 163 8.76 17.93 0.68
CA LEU A 163 7.73 18.80 1.21
C LEU A 163 8.30 19.51 2.43
N LYS A 164 9.05 20.58 2.18
CA LYS A 164 9.43 21.54 3.22
C LYS A 164 8.21 22.31 3.77
N GLU A 165 7.09 22.32 3.05
CA GLU A 165 5.91 23.14 3.37
C GLU A 165 4.63 22.34 3.71
N SER A 166 4.55 21.02 3.46
CA SER A 166 3.33 20.29 3.83
C SER A 166 3.34 19.92 5.31
N ILE A 167 2.29 20.31 6.02
CA ILE A 167 2.06 19.89 7.40
C ILE A 167 1.72 18.39 7.40
N ILE A 168 2.72 17.54 7.62
CA ILE A 168 2.47 16.11 7.89
C ILE A 168 2.11 15.98 9.37
N LEU A 169 0.81 16.11 9.67
CA LEU A 169 0.32 15.93 11.03
C LEU A 169 0.35 14.45 11.40
N ASN A 170 1.31 14.09 12.27
CA ASN A 170 1.26 12.81 12.96
C ASN A 170 0.15 12.86 14.00
N THR A 171 -0.78 11.91 13.95
CA THR A 171 -1.80 11.79 14.99
C THR A 171 -1.23 11.74 16.40
N SER A 172 0.00 11.24 16.63
CA SER A 172 0.62 11.28 17.96
C SER A 172 0.86 12.70 18.48
N GLN A 173 1.22 13.66 17.61
CA GLN A 173 1.40 15.06 17.99
C GLN A 173 0.06 15.76 18.26
N VAL A 174 -1.00 15.40 17.53
CA VAL A 174 -2.35 15.92 17.79
C VAL A 174 -2.97 15.26 19.03
N MET A 175 -2.73 13.97 19.24
CA MET A 175 -3.20 13.19 20.38
C MET A 175 -2.58 13.63 21.72
N SER A 176 -1.36 14.19 21.72
CA SER A 176 -0.76 14.77 22.93
C SER A 176 -1.54 15.99 23.47
N LYS A 177 -2.39 16.63 22.66
CA LYS A 177 -3.14 17.84 23.03
C LYS A 177 -4.64 17.59 23.24
N THR A 178 -5.14 16.36 23.04
CA THR A 178 -6.58 16.10 23.13
C THR A 178 -6.83 14.79 23.88
N LEU A 179 -7.32 14.95 25.12
CA LEU A 179 -7.72 13.87 26.03
C LEU A 179 -8.60 12.81 25.35
N LEU A 180 -8.46 11.57 25.85
CA LEU A 180 -9.13 10.34 25.45
C LEU A 180 -10.60 10.52 25.07
N VAL A 181 -10.87 10.57 23.77
CA VAL A 181 -12.21 10.40 23.20
C VAL A 181 -12.11 9.35 22.09
N SER A 182 -13.18 8.61 21.85
CA SER A 182 -13.28 7.58 20.79
C SER A 182 -12.54 7.97 19.49
N ARG A 183 -11.72 7.06 18.95
CA ARG A 183 -10.93 7.26 17.71
C ARG A 183 -11.74 7.84 16.56
N ALA A 184 -13.01 7.42 16.42
CA ALA A 184 -13.89 7.90 15.34
C ALA A 184 -14.29 9.38 15.51
N HIS A 185 -14.52 9.83 16.74
CA HIS A 185 -14.81 11.22 17.03
C HIS A 185 -13.55 12.08 16.84
N GLN A 186 -12.39 11.57 17.24
CA GLN A 186 -11.11 12.25 17.06
C GLN A 186 -10.71 12.42 15.59
N THR A 187 -10.96 11.42 14.73
CA THR A 187 -10.76 11.57 13.28
C THR A 187 -11.66 12.66 12.69
N LYS A 188 -12.92 12.75 13.13
CA LYS A 188 -13.84 13.83 12.69
C LYS A 188 -13.35 15.22 13.10
N VAL A 189 -12.87 15.39 14.34
CA VAL A 189 -12.32 16.67 14.83
C VAL A 189 -11.05 17.06 14.05
N LEU A 190 -10.18 16.10 13.76
CA LEU A 190 -8.97 16.36 12.99
C LEU A 190 -9.30 16.79 11.56
N ILE A 191 -10.24 16.10 10.89
CA ILE A 191 -10.72 16.45 9.56
C ILE A 191 -11.35 17.86 9.56
N ALA A 192 -12.16 18.20 10.57
CA ALA A 192 -12.77 19.52 10.68
C ALA A 192 -11.71 20.64 10.82
N LYS A 193 -10.70 20.46 11.67
CA LYS A 193 -9.60 21.43 11.80
C LYS A 193 -8.77 21.57 10.52
N MET A 194 -8.55 20.47 9.80
CA MET A 194 -7.89 20.53 8.51
C MET A 194 -8.72 21.27 7.46
N ALA A 195 -10.04 21.06 7.45
CA ALA A 195 -10.94 21.79 6.57
C ALA A 195 -10.91 23.29 6.87
N GLU A 196 -10.92 23.70 8.14
CA GLU A 196 -10.77 25.11 8.54
C GLU A 196 -9.44 25.70 8.05
N HIS A 197 -8.32 25.00 8.24
CA HIS A 197 -7.01 25.49 7.80
C HIS A 197 -6.91 25.60 6.26
N LEU A 198 -7.53 24.66 5.55
CA LEU A 198 -7.71 24.69 4.10
C LEU A 198 -8.76 25.71 3.63
N THR A 199 -9.42 26.47 4.50
CA THR A 199 -10.30 27.57 4.09
C THR A 199 -9.71 28.94 4.40
N GLN A 200 -8.81 29.04 5.39
CA GLN A 200 -8.21 30.29 5.86
C GLN A 200 -6.90 30.70 5.14
N SER A 201 -6.31 29.80 4.35
CA SER A 201 -5.12 30.08 3.50
C SER A 201 -5.49 30.46 2.07
#